data_AF-A0A496UN91-F1
#
_entry.id   AF-A0A496UN91-F1
#
_cell.length_a   1.000
_cell.length_b   1.000
_cell.length_c   1.000
_cell.angle_alpha   90.00
_cell.angle_beta   90.00
_cell.angle_gamma   90.00
#
_symmetry.space_group_name_H-M   'P 1'
#
loop_
_entity.id
_entity.type
_entity.pdbx_description
1 polymer ?
#
loop_
_entity_poly.entity_id
_entity_poly.type
_entity_poly.pdbx_seq_one_letter_code
_entity_poly.pdbx_strand_id
1 'polypeptide(L)'
;MKNCFIGSGVEILNACALRNSTVLGGEPNPTSVLDGALVRDSILKWGSRVDSGAIVEKSIVGEASVVEKHGKLTSSFLGPNSVLAEGEITASLAGPFTSSHHQSLLIAARWPGGRGNIGYGANIGSNHTSRLPDQEIRPGEGMFFGLACSVKFPADYSQAPYSIIATGVTALPGRVEFPFSLICEPFSSVDGIPPAFNQIIPGWVLSDNLFAVKRNEEKYSSRNRAIHWKSDAKIIREETVRMMMSSLQKLNVRSVKEIYTESDICGLGKNYLTEAHRLRAIETYRFHIRYFALECLSNSPDKLSVFQRDYLEREFPGVSGKELHRIVSDMRDVIAESIRISREKDYTRGCRIITDYGDVR
;
A
#
# COMPACT_ATOMS: atom_id res chain seq x y z
N MET A 1 -14.97 -34.42 1.06
CA MET A 1 -15.35 -33.48 -0.02
C MET A 1 -16.84 -33.64 -0.35
N LYS A 2 -17.60 -32.58 -0.67
CA LYS A 2 -19.03 -32.66 -1.05
C LYS A 2 -19.45 -31.51 -1.97
N ASN A 3 -20.13 -31.78 -3.09
CA ASN A 3 -20.62 -30.77 -4.05
C ASN A 3 -19.51 -29.83 -4.53
N CYS A 4 -18.43 -30.38 -5.11
CA CYS A 4 -17.30 -29.57 -5.55
C CYS A 4 -17.00 -29.79 -7.03
N PHE A 5 -16.59 -28.73 -7.71
CA PHE A 5 -15.93 -28.84 -9.01
C PHE A 5 -14.42 -28.79 -8.80
N ILE A 6 -13.71 -29.80 -9.28
CA ILE A 6 -12.25 -29.92 -9.14
C ILE A 6 -11.63 -29.92 -10.54
N GLY A 7 -10.83 -28.90 -10.84
CA GLY A 7 -10.08 -28.80 -12.08
C GLY A 7 -8.88 -29.76 -12.14
N SER A 8 -8.28 -29.90 -13.31
CA SER A 8 -7.06 -30.68 -13.51
C SER A 8 -5.87 -30.08 -12.75
N GLY A 9 -5.00 -30.91 -12.18
CA GLY A 9 -3.79 -30.45 -11.48
C GLY A 9 -4.06 -29.82 -10.10
N VAL A 10 -5.21 -30.13 -9.49
CA VAL A 10 -5.53 -29.74 -8.11
C VAL A 10 -5.02 -30.81 -7.14
N GLU A 11 -4.40 -30.37 -6.04
CA GLU A 11 -3.97 -31.22 -4.94
C GLU A 11 -4.88 -31.05 -3.71
N ILE A 12 -5.38 -32.15 -3.17
CA ILE A 12 -6.18 -32.14 -1.93
C ILE A 12 -5.62 -33.21 -1.00
N LEU A 13 -5.03 -32.78 0.12
CA LEU A 13 -4.38 -33.66 1.09
C LEU A 13 -4.73 -33.22 2.51
N ASN A 14 -5.23 -34.13 3.34
CA ASN A 14 -5.54 -33.87 4.76
C ASN A 14 -6.45 -32.65 5.02
N ALA A 15 -7.29 -32.24 4.05
CA ALA A 15 -8.24 -31.15 4.24
C ALA A 15 -9.33 -31.52 5.26
N CYS A 16 -9.62 -30.62 6.20
CA CYS A 16 -10.68 -30.81 7.20
C CYS A 16 -12.06 -30.83 6.54
N ALA A 17 -12.31 -29.89 5.62
CA ALA A 17 -13.51 -29.90 4.80
C ALA A 17 -13.31 -29.15 3.48
N LEU A 18 -13.88 -29.70 2.41
CA LEU A 18 -14.06 -29.04 1.12
C LEU A 18 -15.50 -29.26 0.67
N ARG A 19 -16.33 -28.20 0.68
CA ARG A 19 -17.78 -28.29 0.43
C ARG A 19 -18.33 -27.13 -0.40
N ASN A 20 -19.20 -27.41 -1.37
CA ASN A 20 -19.85 -26.37 -2.19
C ASN A 20 -18.85 -25.37 -2.81
N SER A 21 -17.75 -25.89 -3.37
CA SER A 21 -16.62 -25.08 -3.80
C SER A 21 -16.11 -25.47 -5.17
N THR A 22 -15.58 -24.48 -5.89
CA THR A 22 -14.91 -24.66 -7.18
C THR A 22 -13.42 -24.47 -6.98
N VAL A 23 -12.62 -25.48 -7.29
CA VAL A 23 -11.16 -25.43 -7.20
C VAL A 23 -10.60 -25.53 -8.61
N LEU A 24 -10.11 -24.40 -9.13
CA LEU A 24 -9.54 -24.32 -10.47
C LEU A 24 -8.06 -24.67 -10.40
N GLY A 25 -7.65 -25.72 -11.10
CA GLY A 25 -6.25 -26.09 -11.27
C GLY A 25 -5.75 -25.83 -12.69
N GLY A 26 -4.45 -25.96 -12.90
CA GLY A 26 -3.79 -25.83 -14.19
C GLY A 26 -2.28 -25.76 -14.05
N GLU A 27 -1.57 -26.19 -15.09
CA GLU A 27 -0.12 -26.01 -15.19
C GLU A 27 0.22 -24.52 -15.41
N PRO A 28 1.41 -24.06 -14.97
CA PRO A 28 2.47 -24.79 -14.27
C PRO A 28 2.35 -24.79 -12.75
N ASN A 29 1.32 -24.12 -12.18
CA ASN A 29 1.20 -23.92 -10.73
C ASN A 29 -0.07 -24.62 -10.20
N PRO A 30 0.07 -25.76 -9.50
CA PRO A 30 -1.09 -26.47 -8.96
C PRO A 30 -1.81 -25.64 -7.91
N THR A 31 -3.13 -25.79 -7.84
CA THR A 31 -3.96 -25.24 -6.76
C THR A 31 -4.10 -26.30 -5.67
N SER A 32 -3.95 -25.94 -4.40
CA SER A 32 -3.89 -26.92 -3.32
C SER A 32 -4.75 -26.58 -2.09
N VAL A 33 -5.34 -27.63 -1.50
CA VAL A 33 -6.05 -27.59 -0.21
C VAL A 33 -5.44 -28.63 0.72
N LEU A 34 -4.66 -28.17 1.69
CA LEU A 34 -3.72 -29.00 2.45
C LEU A 34 -3.94 -28.91 3.97
N ASP A 35 -3.35 -29.84 4.72
CA ASP A 35 -3.00 -29.70 6.15
C ASP A 35 -4.08 -29.10 7.05
N GLY A 36 -5.25 -29.73 7.08
CA GLY A 36 -6.35 -29.34 7.97
C GLY A 36 -7.18 -28.15 7.49
N ALA A 37 -6.94 -27.64 6.27
CA ALA A 37 -7.71 -26.53 5.72
C ALA A 37 -9.22 -26.81 5.62
N LEU A 38 -10.02 -25.76 5.86
CA LEU A 38 -11.47 -25.75 5.71
C LEU A 38 -11.88 -24.77 4.62
N VAL A 39 -12.52 -25.27 3.56
CA VAL A 39 -12.99 -24.46 2.43
C VAL A 39 -14.46 -24.74 2.17
N ARG A 40 -15.31 -23.71 2.22
CA ARG A 40 -16.77 -23.82 1.97
C ARG A 40 -17.32 -22.68 1.14
N ASP A 41 -18.28 -22.96 0.28
CA ASP A 41 -19.02 -21.92 -0.48
C ASP A 41 -18.06 -20.98 -1.25
N SER A 42 -16.94 -21.50 -1.75
CA SER A 42 -15.80 -20.68 -2.17
C SER A 42 -15.22 -21.08 -3.51
N ILE A 43 -14.49 -20.16 -4.13
CA ILE A 43 -13.77 -20.38 -5.38
C ILE A 43 -12.27 -20.20 -5.14
N LEU A 44 -11.48 -21.21 -5.47
CA LEU A 44 -10.02 -21.14 -5.47
C LEU A 44 -9.54 -21.04 -6.92
N LYS A 45 -8.81 -19.97 -7.26
CA LYS A 45 -8.26 -19.76 -8.61
C LYS A 45 -6.89 -20.43 -8.77
N TRP A 46 -6.42 -20.53 -10.01
CA TRP A 46 -5.16 -21.18 -10.39
C TRP A 46 -3.97 -20.83 -9.49
N GLY A 47 -3.17 -21.82 -9.12
CA GLY A 47 -1.99 -21.66 -8.28
C GLY A 47 -2.26 -21.19 -6.86
N SER A 48 -3.53 -21.10 -6.42
CA SER A 48 -3.83 -20.70 -5.04
C SER A 48 -3.62 -21.86 -4.07
N ARG A 49 -3.30 -21.54 -2.82
CA ARG A 49 -3.01 -22.52 -1.78
C ARG A 49 -3.78 -22.17 -0.50
N VAL A 50 -4.48 -23.15 0.05
CA VAL A 50 -5.13 -23.05 1.36
C VAL A 50 -4.61 -24.17 2.24
N ASP A 51 -3.94 -23.87 3.35
CA ASP A 51 -3.30 -24.88 4.19
C ASP A 51 -3.27 -24.57 5.69
N SER A 52 -2.62 -25.43 6.46
CA SER A 52 -2.25 -25.20 7.87
C SER A 52 -3.44 -24.72 8.72
N GLY A 53 -4.57 -25.42 8.61
CA GLY A 53 -5.79 -25.11 9.33
C GLY A 53 -6.46 -23.79 8.96
N ALA A 54 -6.14 -23.19 7.80
CA ALA A 54 -6.80 -22.01 7.28
C ALA A 54 -8.31 -22.23 7.04
N ILE A 55 -9.08 -21.16 7.18
CA ILE A 55 -10.54 -21.14 7.02
C ILE A 55 -10.89 -20.20 5.87
N VAL A 56 -11.54 -20.75 4.85
CA VAL A 56 -12.02 -19.99 3.69
C VAL A 56 -13.51 -20.28 3.49
N GLU A 57 -14.36 -19.29 3.73
CA GLU A 57 -15.81 -19.43 3.60
C GLU A 57 -16.43 -18.29 2.78
N LYS A 58 -17.36 -18.60 1.87
CA LYS A 58 -18.07 -17.59 1.05
C LYS A 58 -17.13 -16.64 0.31
N SER A 59 -15.97 -17.13 -0.14
CA SER A 59 -14.86 -16.28 -0.57
C SER A 59 -14.27 -16.71 -1.89
N ILE A 60 -13.52 -15.80 -2.51
CA ILE A 60 -12.74 -16.08 -3.71
C ILE A 60 -11.26 -15.86 -3.38
N VAL A 61 -10.46 -16.92 -3.49
CA VAL A 61 -9.00 -16.85 -3.39
C VAL A 61 -8.43 -16.66 -4.80
N GLY A 62 -7.76 -15.54 -5.02
CA GLY A 62 -7.20 -15.12 -6.29
C GLY A 62 -6.05 -15.98 -6.75
N GLU A 63 -5.67 -15.81 -8.02
CA GLU A 63 -4.59 -16.55 -8.64
C GLU A 63 -3.28 -16.41 -7.86
N ALA A 64 -2.55 -17.51 -7.67
CA ALA A 64 -1.29 -17.55 -6.94
C ALA A 64 -1.34 -16.97 -5.51
N SER A 65 -2.52 -16.95 -4.88
CA SER A 65 -2.70 -16.42 -3.52
C SER A 65 -2.72 -17.51 -2.48
N VAL A 66 -2.29 -17.17 -1.26
CA VAL A 66 -2.13 -18.13 -0.16
C VAL A 66 -2.98 -17.73 1.02
N VAL A 67 -3.71 -18.69 1.59
CA VAL A 67 -4.31 -18.60 2.92
C VAL A 67 -3.74 -19.71 3.79
N GLU A 68 -2.99 -19.35 4.82
CA GLU A 68 -2.18 -20.29 5.61
C GLU A 68 -2.24 -19.99 7.10
N LYS A 69 -1.65 -20.85 7.92
CA LYS A 69 -1.42 -20.66 9.37
C LYS A 69 -2.65 -20.13 10.11
N HIS A 70 -3.78 -20.83 10.00
CA HIS A 70 -5.07 -20.42 10.59
C HIS A 70 -5.64 -19.08 10.12
N GLY A 71 -5.17 -18.55 8.99
CA GLY A 71 -5.75 -17.36 8.35
C GLY A 71 -7.23 -17.58 8.03
N LYS A 72 -8.04 -16.54 8.22
CA LYS A 72 -9.50 -16.59 8.04
C LYS A 72 -9.94 -15.64 6.94
N LEU A 73 -10.39 -16.18 5.82
CA LEU A 73 -10.99 -15.43 4.72
C LEU A 73 -12.49 -15.71 4.67
N THR A 74 -13.33 -14.72 4.97
CA THR A 74 -14.79 -14.91 5.00
C THR A 74 -15.52 -13.84 4.21
N SER A 75 -16.50 -14.22 3.38
CA SER A 75 -17.29 -13.29 2.57
C SER A 75 -16.43 -12.27 1.79
N SER A 76 -15.28 -12.70 1.29
CA SER A 76 -14.23 -11.79 0.81
C SER A 76 -13.61 -12.24 -0.51
N PHE A 77 -13.01 -11.28 -1.22
CA PHE A 77 -12.09 -11.54 -2.32
C PHE A 77 -10.67 -11.23 -1.88
N LEU A 78 -9.78 -12.21 -2.05
CA LEU A 78 -8.34 -12.05 -1.89
C LEU A 78 -7.70 -12.03 -3.27
N GLY A 79 -7.18 -10.88 -3.70
CA GLY A 79 -6.70 -10.66 -5.07
C GLY A 79 -5.41 -11.42 -5.40
N PRO A 80 -5.03 -11.51 -6.68
CA PRO A 80 -3.88 -12.29 -7.12
C PRO A 80 -2.56 -12.00 -6.38
N ASN A 81 -1.73 -13.02 -6.18
CA ASN A 81 -0.44 -12.95 -5.46
C ASN A 81 -0.53 -12.43 -4.03
N SER A 82 -1.68 -12.54 -3.38
CA SER A 82 -1.88 -12.09 -2.01
C SER A 82 -1.58 -13.19 -1.00
N VAL A 83 -1.30 -12.79 0.24
CA VAL A 83 -1.04 -13.73 1.34
C VAL A 83 -1.86 -13.34 2.55
N LEU A 84 -2.67 -14.27 3.05
CA LEU A 84 -3.35 -14.18 4.33
C LEU A 84 -2.87 -15.34 5.23
N ALA A 85 -1.92 -15.04 6.10
CA ALA A 85 -1.58 -15.90 7.23
C ALA A 85 -2.17 -15.31 8.52
N GLU A 86 -2.40 -16.15 9.55
CA GLU A 86 -2.68 -15.85 10.97
C GLU A 86 -3.82 -14.85 11.33
N GLY A 87 -4.16 -13.88 10.47
CA GLY A 87 -5.16 -12.86 10.67
C GLY A 87 -6.48 -13.16 9.96
N GLU A 88 -7.36 -12.15 9.97
CA GLU A 88 -8.74 -12.26 9.51
C GLU A 88 -9.06 -11.17 8.50
N ILE A 89 -9.55 -11.60 7.33
CA ILE A 89 -10.10 -10.73 6.29
C ILE A 89 -11.58 -11.11 6.10
N THR A 90 -12.50 -10.20 6.42
CA THR A 90 -13.93 -10.45 6.29
C THR A 90 -14.68 -9.34 5.57
N ALA A 91 -15.73 -9.70 4.81
CA ALA A 91 -16.57 -8.77 4.06
C ALA A 91 -15.77 -7.74 3.24
N SER A 92 -14.67 -8.18 2.61
CA SER A 92 -13.66 -7.28 2.02
C SER A 92 -13.27 -7.65 0.60
N LEU A 93 -13.05 -6.63 -0.22
CA LEU A 93 -12.35 -6.70 -1.50
C LEU A 93 -10.88 -6.32 -1.25
N ALA A 94 -10.02 -7.31 -0.98
CA ALA A 94 -8.57 -7.12 -0.89
C ALA A 94 -7.96 -7.34 -2.27
N GLY A 95 -7.36 -6.31 -2.85
CA GLY A 95 -6.76 -6.36 -4.18
C GLY A 95 -5.50 -7.25 -4.27
N PRO A 96 -4.84 -7.25 -5.43
CA PRO A 96 -3.66 -8.07 -5.68
C PRO A 96 -2.49 -7.65 -4.79
N PHE A 97 -1.61 -8.59 -4.43
CA PHE A 97 -0.46 -8.36 -3.54
C PHE A 97 -0.81 -7.78 -2.16
N THR A 98 -2.04 -7.96 -1.68
CA THR A 98 -2.36 -7.62 -0.29
C THR A 98 -1.76 -8.67 0.63
N SER A 99 -1.03 -8.24 1.66
CA SER A 99 -0.38 -9.15 2.60
C SER A 99 -0.76 -8.90 4.06
N SER A 100 -1.14 -9.97 4.75
CA SER A 100 -1.21 -10.09 6.20
C SER A 100 -0.45 -11.35 6.59
N HIS A 101 0.71 -11.19 7.24
CA HIS A 101 1.56 -12.35 7.60
C HIS A 101 1.39 -12.80 9.05
N HIS A 102 0.76 -11.97 9.87
CA HIS A 102 0.58 -12.18 11.30
C HIS A 102 -0.86 -11.87 11.68
N GLN A 103 -1.22 -12.16 12.92
CA GLN A 103 -2.55 -11.83 13.44
C GLN A 103 -2.87 -10.34 13.24
N SER A 104 -3.94 -10.07 12.50
CA SER A 104 -4.45 -8.73 12.19
C SER A 104 -5.91 -8.84 11.76
N LEU A 105 -6.61 -7.72 11.63
CA LEU A 105 -8.01 -7.67 11.22
C LEU A 105 -8.20 -6.67 10.08
N LEU A 106 -8.87 -7.10 9.01
CA LEU A 106 -9.38 -6.27 7.93
C LEU A 106 -10.85 -6.60 7.67
N ILE A 107 -11.74 -5.63 7.87
CA ILE A 107 -13.17 -5.81 7.62
C ILE A 107 -13.76 -4.67 6.80
N ALA A 108 -14.85 -4.96 6.07
CA ALA A 108 -15.61 -3.98 5.31
C ALA A 108 -14.74 -3.06 4.43
N ALA A 109 -13.72 -3.64 3.80
CA ALA A 109 -12.75 -2.90 3.01
C ALA A 109 -13.02 -3.01 1.51
N ARG A 110 -13.04 -1.87 0.82
CA ARG A 110 -13.00 -1.80 -0.64
C ARG A 110 -11.62 -1.35 -1.09
N TRP A 111 -10.75 -2.32 -1.37
CA TRP A 111 -9.33 -2.09 -1.68
C TRP A 111 -8.90 -2.69 -3.03
N PRO A 112 -9.47 -2.22 -4.17
CA PRO A 112 -9.20 -2.81 -5.48
C PRO A 112 -7.73 -2.73 -5.91
N GLY A 113 -7.02 -1.66 -5.54
CA GLY A 113 -5.60 -1.48 -5.88
C GLY A 113 -4.66 -2.45 -5.15
N GLY A 114 -5.08 -3.00 -4.01
CA GLY A 114 -4.29 -3.94 -3.21
C GLY A 114 -2.91 -3.39 -2.86
N ARG A 115 -1.88 -4.24 -3.02
CA ARG A 115 -0.44 -3.99 -2.85
C ARG A 115 0.01 -3.57 -1.48
N GLY A 116 -0.92 -3.46 -0.54
CA GLY A 116 -0.63 -3.02 0.80
C GLY A 116 -0.33 -4.15 1.75
N ASN A 117 0.06 -3.74 2.94
CA ASN A 117 0.50 -4.63 3.99
C ASN A 117 -0.24 -4.29 5.29
N ILE A 118 -0.70 -5.32 5.98
CA ILE A 118 -1.37 -5.22 7.27
C ILE A 118 -0.43 -5.79 8.33
N GLY A 119 0.07 -4.90 9.20
CA GLY A 119 0.97 -5.25 10.28
C GLY A 119 0.31 -6.09 11.36
N TYR A 120 1.13 -6.81 12.14
CA TYR A 120 0.65 -7.53 13.32
C TYR A 120 -0.11 -6.60 14.27
N GLY A 121 -1.24 -7.07 14.78
CA GLY A 121 -2.11 -6.32 15.70
C GLY A 121 -2.87 -5.16 15.05
N ALA A 122 -2.71 -4.89 13.75
CA ALA A 122 -3.45 -3.84 13.09
C ALA A 122 -4.96 -4.17 13.09
N ASN A 123 -5.77 -3.24 13.57
CA ASN A 123 -7.22 -3.33 13.64
C ASN A 123 -7.84 -2.39 12.59
N ILE A 124 -8.00 -2.90 11.37
CA ILE A 124 -8.63 -2.21 10.25
C ILE A 124 -10.10 -2.61 10.21
N GLY A 125 -10.79 -2.33 11.30
CA GLY A 125 -12.14 -2.82 11.53
C GLY A 125 -12.81 -2.28 12.77
N SER A 126 -12.49 -1.05 13.17
CA SER A 126 -13.20 -0.39 14.28
C SER A 126 -14.58 0.13 13.83
N ASN A 127 -15.46 -0.78 13.36
CA ASN A 127 -16.84 -0.50 12.93
C ASN A 127 -17.88 -0.69 14.06
N HIS A 128 -17.54 -1.44 15.12
CA HIS A 128 -18.38 -1.65 16.30
C HIS A 128 -18.36 -0.43 17.24
N THR A 129 -18.90 0.69 16.78
CA THR A 129 -18.84 1.99 17.47
C THR A 129 -19.99 2.22 18.45
N SER A 130 -20.77 1.19 18.81
CA SER A 130 -22.07 1.26 19.51
C SER A 130 -23.16 2.11 18.81
N ARG A 131 -22.88 2.57 17.58
CA ARG A 131 -23.75 3.40 16.76
C ARG A 131 -24.21 2.61 15.52
N LEU A 132 -24.40 3.29 14.39
CA LEU A 132 -24.81 2.65 13.13
C LEU A 132 -23.92 1.44 12.80
N PRO A 133 -24.51 0.30 12.43
CA PRO A 133 -23.76 -0.85 11.93
C PRO A 133 -23.11 -0.51 10.58
N ASP A 134 -22.11 -1.32 10.21
CA ASP A 134 -21.65 -1.47 8.82
C ASP A 134 -21.13 -0.20 8.13
N GLN A 135 -20.04 0.34 8.69
CA GLN A 135 -19.23 1.36 8.01
C GLN A 135 -18.10 0.69 7.23
N GLU A 136 -17.51 1.41 6.27
CA GLU A 136 -16.49 0.87 5.38
C GLU A 136 -15.18 1.68 5.41
N ILE A 137 -14.14 1.05 4.88
CA ILE A 137 -12.88 1.71 4.52
C ILE A 137 -12.60 1.58 3.01
N ARG A 138 -12.03 2.64 2.44
CA ARG A 138 -11.46 2.64 1.09
C ARG A 138 -9.96 2.89 1.14
N PRO A 139 -9.12 1.85 1.32
CA PRO A 139 -7.67 2.04 1.34
C PRO A 139 -7.13 2.45 -0.03
N GLY A 140 -6.10 3.29 -0.04
CA GLY A 140 -5.32 3.57 -1.24
C GLY A 140 -4.44 2.38 -1.62
N GLU A 141 -4.14 2.21 -2.90
CA GLU A 141 -3.17 1.19 -3.35
C GLU A 141 -1.87 1.28 -2.56
N GLY A 142 -1.32 0.15 -2.14
CA GLY A 142 0.00 0.11 -1.50
C GLY A 142 0.04 0.66 -0.08
N MET A 143 -1.10 0.98 0.54
CA MET A 143 -1.12 1.43 1.93
C MET A 143 -0.46 0.42 2.87
N PHE A 144 0.32 0.94 3.81
CA PHE A 144 0.92 0.15 4.89
C PHE A 144 0.23 0.49 6.20
N PHE A 145 -0.48 -0.47 6.75
CA PHE A 145 -1.04 -0.38 8.09
C PHE A 145 -0.01 -0.89 9.10
N GLY A 146 0.55 0.02 9.89
CA GLY A 146 1.59 -0.26 10.87
C GLY A 146 1.16 -1.22 11.97
N LEU A 147 2.14 -1.74 12.70
CA LEU A 147 1.90 -2.68 13.80
C LEU A 147 0.97 -2.04 14.84
N ALA A 148 -0.01 -2.79 15.32
CA ALA A 148 -0.95 -2.34 16.36
C ALA A 148 -1.70 -1.02 16.05
N CYS A 149 -1.73 -0.54 14.79
CA CYS A 149 -2.52 0.63 14.45
C CYS A 149 -4.02 0.28 14.46
N SER A 150 -4.87 1.28 14.71
CA SER A 150 -6.33 1.13 14.68
C SER A 150 -6.93 2.15 13.74
N VAL A 151 -7.78 1.71 12.80
CA VAL A 151 -8.47 2.62 11.87
C VAL A 151 -9.96 2.63 12.18
N LYS A 152 -10.46 3.79 12.57
CA LYS A 152 -11.88 4.03 12.84
C LYS A 152 -12.62 4.40 11.56
N PHE A 153 -13.79 3.81 11.38
CA PHE A 153 -14.62 4.04 10.20
C PHE A 153 -15.60 5.23 10.41
N PRO A 154 -16.15 5.80 9.33
CA PRO A 154 -15.76 5.58 7.92
C PRO A 154 -14.40 6.19 7.62
N ALA A 155 -13.63 5.54 6.75
CA ALA A 155 -12.31 6.01 6.36
C ALA A 155 -12.09 5.91 4.84
N ASP A 156 -11.58 6.97 4.23
CA ASP A 156 -11.30 7.00 2.79
C ASP A 156 -9.88 7.50 2.54
N TYR A 157 -9.03 6.58 2.08
CA TYR A 157 -7.64 6.80 1.71
C TYR A 157 -7.41 6.52 0.23
N SER A 158 -8.48 6.45 -0.58
CA SER A 158 -8.38 6.10 -2.00
C SER A 158 -7.52 7.07 -2.81
N GLN A 159 -7.36 8.32 -2.33
CA GLN A 159 -6.49 9.36 -2.87
C GLN A 159 -5.17 9.53 -2.09
N ALA A 160 -4.81 8.57 -1.24
CA ALA A 160 -3.57 8.55 -0.47
C ALA A 160 -2.77 7.23 -0.67
N PRO A 161 -2.58 6.76 -1.92
CA PRO A 161 -1.85 5.51 -2.18
C PRO A 161 -0.42 5.57 -1.63
N TYR A 162 0.11 4.40 -1.29
CA TYR A 162 1.45 4.19 -0.76
C TYR A 162 1.76 4.96 0.53
N SER A 163 0.71 5.38 1.25
CA SER A 163 0.85 6.01 2.57
C SER A 163 0.99 4.97 3.68
N ILE A 164 1.64 5.38 4.76
CA ILE A 164 1.90 4.58 5.95
C ILE A 164 1.09 5.15 7.11
N ILE A 165 0.31 4.31 7.76
CA ILE A 165 -0.18 4.57 9.12
C ILE A 165 0.84 3.95 10.06
N ALA A 166 1.49 4.75 10.90
CA ALA A 166 2.59 4.29 11.75
C ALA A 166 2.11 3.30 12.83
N THR A 167 3.08 2.62 13.44
CA THR A 167 2.83 1.71 14.56
C THR A 167 2.09 2.42 15.69
N GLY A 168 1.10 1.76 16.28
CA GLY A 168 0.32 2.26 17.43
C GLY A 168 -0.67 3.38 17.13
N VAL A 169 -0.67 3.96 15.92
CA VAL A 169 -1.55 5.09 15.57
C VAL A 169 -3.01 4.68 15.58
N THR A 170 -3.84 5.51 16.23
CA THR A 170 -5.29 5.45 16.08
C THR A 170 -5.76 6.49 15.07
N ALA A 171 -6.04 6.05 13.84
CA ALA A 171 -6.61 6.91 12.81
C ALA A 171 -8.11 7.10 13.06
N LEU A 172 -8.53 8.36 13.18
CA LEU A 172 -9.94 8.72 13.39
C LEU A 172 -10.71 8.70 12.06
N PRO A 173 -12.06 8.66 12.10
CA PRO A 173 -12.87 8.66 10.89
C PRO A 173 -12.64 9.93 10.07
N GLY A 174 -12.45 9.76 8.75
CA GLY A 174 -12.16 10.87 7.86
C GLY A 174 -11.61 10.43 6.51
N ARG A 175 -11.32 11.43 5.66
CA ARG A 175 -10.70 11.23 4.36
C ARG A 175 -9.30 11.83 4.34
N VAL A 176 -8.34 11.13 3.73
CA VAL A 176 -6.99 11.65 3.46
C VAL A 176 -6.70 11.55 1.97
N GLU A 177 -6.20 12.64 1.38
CA GLU A 177 -6.01 12.77 -0.07
C GLU A 177 -4.58 13.18 -0.44
N PHE A 178 -3.61 12.75 0.36
CA PHE A 178 -2.18 13.00 0.16
C PHE A 178 -1.43 11.67 -0.05
N PRO A 179 -0.90 11.37 -1.25
CA PRO A 179 -0.20 10.13 -1.54
C PRO A 179 1.18 10.09 -0.87
N PHE A 180 1.70 8.89 -0.65
CA PHE A 180 3.04 8.66 -0.10
C PHE A 180 3.25 9.29 1.29
N SER A 181 2.17 9.47 2.05
CA SER A 181 2.21 10.16 3.35
C SER A 181 2.65 9.23 4.47
N LEU A 182 3.16 9.81 5.56
CA LEU A 182 3.22 9.17 6.86
C LEU A 182 2.16 9.80 7.76
N ILE A 183 1.32 8.98 8.40
CA ILE A 183 0.45 9.38 9.50
C ILE A 183 1.04 8.78 10.78
N CYS A 184 1.44 9.63 11.72
CA CYS A 184 2.12 9.24 12.95
C CYS A 184 1.55 9.96 14.17
N GLU A 185 1.89 9.47 15.36
CA GLU A 185 1.60 10.20 16.59
C GLU A 185 2.26 11.59 16.57
N PRO A 186 1.65 12.60 17.22
CA PRO A 186 2.26 13.91 17.38
C PRO A 186 3.63 13.83 18.06
N PHE A 187 4.66 14.48 17.51
CA PHE A 187 5.98 14.55 18.16
C PHE A 187 5.97 15.40 19.44
N SER A 188 5.00 16.31 19.55
CA SER A 188 4.75 17.17 20.70
C SER A 188 3.28 17.51 20.77
N SER A 189 2.77 17.87 21.96
CA SER A 189 1.46 18.50 22.06
C SER A 189 1.46 19.83 21.33
N VAL A 190 0.31 20.17 20.74
CA VAL A 190 0.10 21.40 20.01
C VAL A 190 -1.12 22.10 20.57
N ASP A 191 -0.97 23.37 20.93
CA ASP A 191 -2.09 24.17 21.42
C ASP A 191 -3.17 24.37 20.35
N GLY A 192 -4.44 24.29 20.75
CA GLY A 192 -5.59 24.39 19.84
C GLY A 192 -5.85 23.17 18.95
N ILE A 193 -5.00 22.14 18.98
CA ILE A 193 -5.22 20.88 18.25
C ILE A 193 -5.77 19.81 19.20
N PRO A 194 -6.87 19.13 18.87
CA PRO A 194 -7.40 18.06 19.71
C PRO A 194 -6.34 16.96 19.95
N PRO A 195 -6.15 16.47 21.18
CA PRO A 195 -5.12 15.45 21.49
C PRO A 195 -5.23 14.14 20.69
N ALA A 196 -6.41 13.86 20.15
CA ALA A 196 -6.66 12.66 19.33
C ALA A 196 -6.29 12.84 17.84
N PHE A 197 -5.91 14.04 17.41
CA PHE A 197 -5.44 14.26 16.04
C PHE A 197 -4.03 13.72 15.90
N ASN A 198 -3.78 13.01 14.80
CA ASN A 198 -2.44 12.56 14.45
C ASN A 198 -1.71 13.65 13.67
N GLN A 199 -0.41 13.47 13.48
CA GLN A 199 0.36 14.27 12.54
C GLN A 199 0.40 13.57 11.18
N ILE A 200 0.28 14.33 10.10
CA ILE A 200 0.50 13.83 8.74
C ILE A 200 1.70 14.53 8.10
N ILE A 201 2.53 13.75 7.41
CA ILE A 201 3.69 14.21 6.63
C ILE A 201 3.51 13.73 5.18
N PRO A 202 2.90 14.55 4.31
CA PRO A 202 2.72 14.23 2.89
C PRO A 202 4.04 14.01 2.16
N GLY A 203 4.10 13.01 1.28
CA GLY A 203 5.30 12.69 0.51
C GLY A 203 6.43 12.05 1.31
N TRP A 204 6.26 11.79 2.61
CA TRP A 204 7.29 11.21 3.48
C TRP A 204 7.92 9.92 2.93
N VAL A 205 7.12 9.04 2.32
CA VAL A 205 7.64 7.79 1.76
C VAL A 205 8.62 8.06 0.63
N LEU A 206 8.40 9.12 -0.15
CA LEU A 206 9.30 9.52 -1.23
C LEU A 206 10.56 10.22 -0.70
N SER A 207 10.42 11.08 0.31
CA SER A 207 11.55 11.85 0.86
C SER A 207 12.44 11.07 1.82
N ASP A 208 11.88 10.12 2.59
CA ASP A 208 12.58 9.50 3.71
C ASP A 208 12.69 7.97 3.60
N ASN A 209 11.88 7.34 2.75
CA ASN A 209 11.79 5.89 2.60
C ASN A 209 11.72 5.41 1.14
N LEU A 210 12.46 6.08 0.24
CA LEU A 210 12.44 5.76 -1.19
C LEU A 210 12.91 4.32 -1.48
N PHE A 211 13.73 3.75 -0.59
CA PHE A 211 14.09 2.33 -0.64
C PHE A 211 12.86 1.40 -0.61
N ALA A 212 11.86 1.70 0.22
CA ALA A 212 10.65 0.87 0.28
C ALA A 212 9.87 0.90 -1.03
N VAL A 213 9.82 2.04 -1.73
CA VAL A 213 9.21 2.17 -3.07
C VAL A 213 9.92 1.23 -4.04
N LYS A 214 11.25 1.36 -4.17
CA LYS A 214 12.02 0.56 -5.12
C LYS A 214 11.94 -0.95 -4.83
N ARG A 215 12.09 -1.32 -3.56
CA ARG A 215 11.97 -2.71 -3.09
C ARG A 215 10.59 -3.29 -3.39
N ASN A 216 9.53 -2.50 -3.24
CA ASN A 216 8.17 -2.95 -3.53
C ASN A 216 7.95 -3.15 -5.04
N GLU A 217 8.45 -2.29 -5.91
CA GLU A 217 8.42 -2.50 -7.37
C GLU A 217 9.11 -3.82 -7.76
N GLU A 218 10.33 -4.06 -7.24
CA GLU A 218 11.06 -5.32 -7.45
C GLU A 218 10.29 -6.52 -6.91
N LYS A 219 9.67 -6.39 -5.73
CA LYS A 219 8.81 -7.42 -5.13
C LYS A 219 7.61 -7.74 -6.03
N TYR A 220 6.89 -6.74 -6.54
CA TYR A 220 5.73 -6.97 -7.39
C TYR A 220 6.12 -7.62 -8.71
N SER A 221 7.25 -7.22 -9.30
CA SER A 221 7.74 -7.83 -10.54
C SER A 221 8.23 -9.27 -10.34
N SER A 222 9.01 -9.53 -9.28
CA SER A 222 9.64 -10.83 -9.03
C SER A 222 8.70 -11.87 -8.42
N ARG A 223 7.66 -11.43 -7.71
CA ARG A 223 6.71 -12.32 -7.03
C ARG A 223 5.39 -12.50 -7.77
N ASN A 224 5.22 -11.88 -8.94
CA ASN A 224 4.04 -12.15 -9.75
C ASN A 224 4.12 -13.58 -10.32
N ARG A 225 3.34 -14.49 -9.75
CA ARG A 225 3.17 -15.87 -10.21
C ARG A 225 1.85 -16.07 -10.96
N ALA A 226 1.02 -15.04 -11.02
CA ALA A 226 -0.22 -15.06 -11.79
C ALA A 226 0.09 -14.96 -13.29
N ILE A 227 -0.61 -15.79 -14.07
CA ILE A 227 -0.47 -15.88 -15.53
C ILE A 227 -1.57 -15.07 -16.21
N HIS A 228 -2.79 -15.14 -15.66
CA HIS A 228 -3.97 -14.48 -16.23
C HIS A 228 -4.06 -13.03 -15.77
N TRP A 229 -3.64 -12.75 -14.53
CA TRP A 229 -3.54 -11.38 -14.04
C TRP A 229 -2.17 -10.78 -14.34
N LYS A 230 -2.17 -9.67 -15.08
CA LYS A 230 -0.97 -8.87 -15.39
C LYS A 230 -1.15 -7.47 -14.84
N SER A 231 -0.09 -6.91 -14.27
CA SER A 231 -0.08 -5.53 -13.78
C SER A 231 1.32 -4.96 -13.87
N ASP A 232 1.40 -3.63 -14.01
CA ASP A 232 2.66 -2.91 -13.99
C ASP A 232 3.20 -2.87 -12.56
N ALA A 233 4.47 -3.23 -12.38
CA ALA A 233 5.13 -3.15 -11.09
C ALA A 233 5.36 -1.70 -10.64
N LYS A 234 5.40 -0.73 -11.57
CA LYS A 234 5.73 0.67 -11.27
C LYS A 234 4.73 1.33 -10.31
N ILE A 235 5.29 1.96 -9.29
CA ILE A 235 4.57 2.73 -8.26
C ILE A 235 4.42 4.19 -8.68
N ILE A 236 5.51 4.79 -9.17
CA ILE A 236 5.49 6.15 -9.72
C ILE A 236 5.08 6.06 -11.17
N ARG A 237 3.82 6.43 -11.43
CA ARG A 237 3.16 6.36 -12.73
C ARG A 237 2.22 7.54 -12.90
N GLU A 238 1.68 7.72 -14.09
CA GLU A 238 0.85 8.89 -14.41
C GLU A 238 -0.29 9.10 -13.40
N GLU A 239 -0.97 8.04 -12.97
CA GLU A 239 -2.04 8.11 -11.97
C GLU A 239 -1.56 8.68 -10.62
N THR A 240 -0.47 8.13 -10.05
CA THR A 240 0.06 8.60 -8.76
C THR A 240 0.68 10.00 -8.89
N VAL A 241 1.24 10.34 -10.05
CA VAL A 241 1.74 11.69 -10.38
C VAL A 241 0.63 12.72 -10.45
N ARG A 242 -0.52 12.37 -11.04
CA ARG A 242 -1.71 13.24 -11.05
C ARG A 242 -2.24 13.49 -9.63
N MET A 243 -2.19 12.47 -8.76
CA MET A 243 -2.52 12.65 -7.34
C MET A 243 -1.52 13.58 -6.63
N MET A 244 -0.21 13.46 -6.89
CA MET A 244 0.80 14.39 -6.37
C MET A 244 0.56 15.83 -6.83
N MET A 245 0.14 16.04 -8.08
CA MET A 245 -0.22 17.37 -8.57
C MET A 245 -1.46 17.95 -7.90
N SER A 246 -2.49 17.13 -7.69
CA SER A 246 -3.68 17.53 -6.92
C SER A 246 -3.29 17.96 -5.50
N SER A 247 -2.38 17.22 -4.86
CA SER A 247 -1.82 17.60 -3.56
C SER A 247 -1.10 18.95 -3.60
N LEU A 248 -0.29 19.24 -4.62
CA LEU A 248 0.37 20.54 -4.76
C LEU A 248 -0.62 21.71 -4.82
N GLN A 249 -1.77 21.52 -5.48
CA GLN A 249 -2.82 22.55 -5.52
C GLN A 249 -3.41 22.79 -4.13
N LYS A 250 -3.66 21.73 -3.35
CA LYS A 250 -4.20 21.83 -1.98
C LYS A 250 -3.19 22.43 -1.00
N LEU A 251 -1.91 22.09 -1.16
CA LEU A 251 -0.83 22.64 -0.33
C LEU A 251 -0.57 24.11 -0.62
N ASN A 252 -1.13 24.69 -1.68
CA ASN A 252 -1.06 26.12 -1.98
C ASN A 252 -2.06 26.92 -1.13
N VAL A 253 -1.63 27.28 0.09
CA VAL A 253 -2.46 27.97 1.08
C VAL A 253 -2.56 29.48 0.80
N ARG A 254 -3.70 30.08 1.18
CA ARG A 254 -3.91 31.54 1.07
C ARG A 254 -3.17 32.34 2.14
N SER A 255 -2.97 31.75 3.30
CA SER A 255 -2.28 32.35 4.46
C SER A 255 -1.38 31.31 5.08
N VAL A 256 -0.11 31.67 5.32
CA VAL A 256 0.85 30.79 5.99
C VAL A 256 0.50 30.71 7.47
N LYS A 257 0.48 29.49 8.01
CA LYS A 257 0.27 29.17 9.41
C LYS A 257 1.34 28.15 9.82
N GLU A 258 1.71 28.13 11.10
CA GLU A 258 2.60 27.08 11.60
C GLU A 258 1.96 25.69 11.50
N ILE A 259 0.63 25.63 11.63
CA ILE A 259 -0.13 24.39 11.70
C ILE A 259 -1.42 24.53 10.89
N TYR A 260 -1.71 23.49 10.13
CA TYR A 260 -2.87 23.37 9.25
C TYR A 260 -3.70 22.15 9.65
N THR A 261 -5.01 22.29 9.57
CA THR A 261 -5.97 21.19 9.73
C THR A 261 -6.88 21.11 8.50
N GLU A 262 -7.86 20.20 8.51
CA GLU A 262 -8.85 20.07 7.43
C GLU A 262 -9.54 21.39 7.06
N SER A 263 -9.70 22.34 8.00
CA SER A 263 -10.30 23.65 7.71
C SER A 263 -9.41 24.56 6.87
N ASP A 264 -8.10 24.30 6.84
CA ASP A 264 -7.10 25.10 6.14
C ASP A 264 -6.68 24.45 4.83
N ILE A 265 -6.49 23.14 4.85
CA ILE A 265 -6.08 22.32 3.72
C ILE A 265 -6.99 21.09 3.68
N CYS A 266 -7.83 21.00 2.65
CA CYS A 266 -8.75 19.88 2.51
C CYS A 266 -8.02 18.55 2.25
N GLY A 267 -8.61 17.45 2.72
CA GLY A 267 -8.04 16.11 2.58
C GLY A 267 -6.93 15.78 3.56
N LEU A 268 -6.76 16.56 4.63
CA LEU A 268 -5.92 16.20 5.79
C LEU A 268 -6.67 15.27 6.74
N GLY A 269 -8.00 15.27 6.74
CA GLY A 269 -8.84 14.54 7.67
C GLY A 269 -8.61 15.01 9.11
N LYS A 270 -8.70 14.09 10.06
CA LYS A 270 -8.44 14.38 11.49
C LYS A 270 -6.95 14.25 11.83
N ASN A 271 -6.13 14.91 11.02
CA ASN A 271 -4.70 15.04 11.21
C ASN A 271 -4.34 16.53 11.13
N TYR A 272 -3.18 16.90 11.66
CA TYR A 272 -2.59 18.21 11.43
C TYR A 272 -1.29 18.10 10.62
N LEU A 273 -1.00 19.15 9.87
CA LEU A 273 0.22 19.33 9.09
C LEU A 273 0.97 20.56 9.60
N THR A 274 2.28 20.48 9.79
CA THR A 274 3.10 21.66 10.13
C THR A 274 3.61 22.35 8.88
N GLU A 275 3.93 23.65 8.95
CA GLU A 275 4.50 24.40 7.83
C GLU A 275 5.79 23.77 7.29
N ALA A 276 6.68 23.35 8.20
CA ALA A 276 7.91 22.67 7.83
C ALA A 276 7.64 21.42 6.98
N HIS A 277 6.65 20.61 7.36
CA HIS A 277 6.26 19.43 6.59
C HIS A 277 5.49 19.79 5.30
N ARG A 278 4.71 20.88 5.27
CA ARG A 278 4.06 21.38 4.06
C ARG A 278 5.07 21.78 2.99
N LEU A 279 6.09 22.55 3.37
CA LEU A 279 7.17 22.97 2.46
C LEU A 279 7.96 21.77 1.93
N ARG A 280 8.31 20.83 2.82
CA ARG A 280 8.99 19.58 2.44
C ARG A 280 8.16 18.73 1.48
N ALA A 281 6.85 18.64 1.71
CA ALA A 281 5.93 17.94 0.82
C ALA A 281 5.88 18.58 -0.58
N ILE A 282 5.82 19.91 -0.65
CA ILE A 282 5.84 20.66 -1.92
C ILE A 282 7.12 20.38 -2.70
N GLU A 283 8.28 20.45 -2.04
CA GLU A 283 9.57 20.15 -2.66
C GLU A 283 9.61 18.71 -3.18
N THR A 284 9.21 17.75 -2.34
CA THR A 284 9.22 16.32 -2.67
C THR A 284 8.32 16.00 -3.86
N TYR A 285 7.07 16.46 -3.85
CA TYR A 285 6.16 16.22 -4.96
C TYR A 285 6.65 16.88 -6.25
N ARG A 286 7.15 18.13 -6.20
CA ARG A 286 7.73 18.79 -7.38
C ARG A 286 8.91 18.01 -7.94
N PHE A 287 9.81 17.52 -7.09
CA PHE A 287 10.95 16.72 -7.52
C PHE A 287 10.50 15.44 -8.24
N HIS A 288 9.58 14.66 -7.65
CA HIS A 288 9.15 13.39 -8.24
C HIS A 288 8.27 13.56 -9.48
N ILE A 289 7.42 14.60 -9.55
CA ILE A 289 6.67 14.95 -10.76
C ILE A 289 7.64 15.31 -11.90
N ARG A 290 8.63 16.17 -11.61
CA ARG A 290 9.67 16.55 -12.57
C ARG A 290 10.48 15.33 -13.03
N TYR A 291 10.89 14.47 -12.09
CA TYR A 291 11.65 13.26 -12.41
C TYR A 291 10.85 12.34 -13.33
N PHE A 292 9.57 12.11 -13.03
CA PHE A 292 8.69 11.28 -13.86
C PHE A 292 8.52 11.86 -15.28
N ALA A 293 8.34 13.18 -15.41
CA ALA A 293 8.20 13.83 -16.71
C ALA A 293 9.48 13.70 -17.56
N LEU A 294 10.65 13.79 -16.92
CA LEU A 294 11.93 13.75 -17.61
C LEU A 294 12.47 12.32 -17.85
N GLU A 295 12.17 11.33 -17.00
CA GLU A 295 12.70 9.96 -17.10
C GLU A 295 12.37 9.30 -18.45
N CYS A 296 11.19 9.58 -19.00
CA CYS A 296 10.77 9.03 -20.29
C CYS A 296 11.56 9.59 -21.49
N LEU A 297 12.14 10.80 -21.39
CA LEU A 297 12.99 11.37 -22.45
C LEU A 297 14.23 10.52 -22.69
N SER A 298 14.84 10.00 -21.62
CA SER A 298 16.08 9.24 -21.72
C SER A 298 15.87 7.79 -22.16
N ASN A 299 14.65 7.25 -22.01
CA ASN A 299 14.38 5.84 -22.24
C ASN A 299 13.54 5.57 -23.50
N SER A 300 12.60 6.45 -23.86
CA SER A 300 11.70 6.28 -25.02
C SER A 300 11.00 7.60 -25.38
N PRO A 301 11.70 8.56 -26.04
CA PRO A 301 11.15 9.89 -26.35
C PRO A 301 9.88 9.85 -27.21
N ASP A 302 9.73 8.84 -28.08
CA ASP A 302 8.54 8.66 -28.92
C ASP A 302 7.28 8.22 -28.14
N LYS A 303 7.45 7.79 -26.88
CA LYS A 303 6.37 7.24 -26.02
C LYS A 303 5.91 8.20 -24.92
N LEU A 304 6.29 9.47 -24.97
CA LEU A 304 5.82 10.47 -24.00
C LEU A 304 4.29 10.54 -24.01
N SER A 305 3.67 10.46 -22.83
CA SER A 305 2.24 10.73 -22.70
C SER A 305 1.95 12.22 -22.91
N VAL A 306 0.70 12.56 -23.23
CA VAL A 306 0.26 13.97 -23.39
C VAL A 306 0.64 14.80 -22.17
N PHE A 307 0.43 14.22 -20.98
CA PHE A 307 0.83 14.82 -19.71
C PHE A 307 2.30 15.23 -19.67
N GLN A 308 3.20 14.36 -20.11
CA GLN A 308 4.64 14.61 -20.04
C GLN A 308 5.06 15.69 -21.03
N ARG A 309 4.48 15.71 -22.24
CA ARG A 309 4.75 16.75 -23.24
C ARG A 309 4.34 18.12 -22.73
N ASP A 310 3.11 18.26 -22.23
CA ASP A 310 2.60 19.51 -21.68
C ASP A 310 3.45 20.01 -20.50
N TYR A 311 3.87 19.11 -19.62
CA TYR A 311 4.73 19.46 -18.49
C TYR A 311 6.10 19.97 -18.94
N LEU A 312 6.71 19.29 -19.91
CA LEU A 312 8.04 19.66 -20.42
C LEU A 312 8.02 21.01 -21.14
N GLU A 313 7.02 21.25 -21.99
CA GLU A 313 6.86 22.52 -22.70
C GLU A 313 6.68 23.70 -21.74
N ARG A 314 5.95 23.49 -20.63
CA ARG A 314 5.69 24.52 -19.63
C ARG A 314 6.89 24.79 -18.72
N GLU A 315 7.53 23.74 -18.21
CA GLU A 315 8.57 23.87 -17.17
C GLU A 315 9.98 24.01 -17.75
N PHE A 316 10.19 23.60 -19.01
CA PHE A 316 11.49 23.66 -19.70
C PHE A 316 11.41 24.31 -21.09
N PRO A 317 10.83 25.52 -21.22
CA PRO A 317 10.68 26.17 -22.51
C PRO A 317 12.05 26.48 -23.13
N GLY A 318 12.29 25.99 -24.35
CA GLY A 318 13.52 26.24 -25.10
C GLY A 318 14.79 25.53 -24.56
N VAL A 319 14.64 24.62 -23.59
CA VAL A 319 15.77 23.87 -23.03
C VAL A 319 16.19 22.76 -23.99
N SER A 320 17.48 22.69 -24.31
CA SER A 320 18.00 21.70 -25.26
C SER A 320 17.88 20.27 -24.71
N GLY A 321 17.71 19.28 -25.61
CA GLY A 321 17.66 17.87 -25.20
C GLY A 321 18.89 17.42 -24.41
N LYS A 322 20.08 17.95 -24.71
CA LYS A 322 21.33 17.64 -23.97
C LYS A 322 21.28 18.16 -22.53
N GLU A 323 20.72 19.35 -22.32
CA GLU A 323 20.51 19.94 -21.00
C GLU A 323 19.51 19.10 -20.19
N LEU A 324 18.39 18.70 -20.82
CA LEU A 324 17.38 17.84 -20.18
C LEU A 324 17.97 16.49 -19.75
N HIS A 325 18.84 15.88 -20.58
CA HIS A 325 19.53 14.64 -20.21
C HIS A 325 20.46 14.82 -19.00
N ARG A 326 21.18 15.95 -18.91
CA ARG A 326 22.01 16.26 -17.74
C ARG A 326 21.15 16.38 -16.48
N ILE A 327 20.04 17.12 -16.54
CA ILE A 327 19.09 17.26 -15.44
C ILE A 327 18.57 15.89 -14.98
N VAL A 328 18.18 15.01 -15.90
CA VAL A 328 17.73 13.64 -15.55
C VAL A 328 18.85 12.87 -14.84
N SER A 329 20.08 12.96 -15.35
CA SER A 329 21.23 12.27 -14.76
C SER A 329 21.46 12.73 -13.31
N ASP A 330 21.50 14.04 -13.07
CA ASP A 330 21.70 14.58 -11.73
C ASP A 330 20.57 14.15 -10.78
N MET A 331 19.32 14.13 -11.26
CA MET A 331 18.19 13.64 -10.47
C MET A 331 18.26 12.13 -10.18
N ARG A 332 18.78 11.32 -11.11
CA ARG A 332 19.01 9.88 -10.91
C ARG A 332 20.03 9.66 -9.80
N ASP A 333 21.10 10.45 -9.76
CA ASP A 333 22.11 10.37 -8.72
C ASP A 333 21.53 10.72 -7.34
N VAL A 334 20.68 11.76 -7.27
CA VAL A 334 19.95 12.11 -6.04
C VAL A 334 19.02 10.98 -5.58
N ILE A 335 18.30 10.33 -6.50
CA ILE A 335 17.43 9.19 -6.18
C ILE A 335 18.24 7.99 -5.70
N ALA A 336 19.33 7.66 -6.38
CA ALA A 336 20.20 6.54 -6.02
C ALA A 336 20.78 6.73 -4.62
N GLU A 337 21.26 7.94 -4.31
CA GLU A 337 21.78 8.29 -3.00
C GLU A 337 20.68 8.26 -1.92
N SER A 338 19.48 8.76 -2.22
CA SER A 338 18.33 8.71 -1.31
C SER A 338 17.93 7.27 -0.96
N ILE A 339 17.96 6.36 -1.94
CA ILE A 339 17.72 4.92 -1.73
C ILE A 339 18.80 4.31 -0.85
N ARG A 340 20.08 4.63 -1.12
CA ARG A 340 21.23 4.15 -0.34
C ARG A 340 21.13 4.57 1.12
N ILE A 341 20.95 5.87 1.38
CA ILE A 341 20.77 6.44 2.72
C ILE A 341 19.58 5.77 3.42
N SER A 342 18.43 5.67 2.74
CA SER A 342 17.23 5.05 3.30
C SER A 342 17.45 3.60 3.71
N ARG A 343 18.22 2.82 2.95
CA ARG A 343 18.54 1.41 3.24
C ARG A 343 19.49 1.25 4.44
N GLU A 344 20.42 2.19 4.60
CA GLU A 344 21.45 2.13 5.65
C GLU A 344 20.94 2.59 7.02
N LYS A 345 19.89 3.43 7.07
CA LYS A 345 19.34 4.02 8.32
C LYS A 345 19.18 3.01 9.46
N ASP A 346 18.54 1.88 9.20
CA ASP A 346 18.28 0.87 10.24
C ASP A 346 19.55 0.10 10.65
N TYR A 347 20.48 -0.10 9.71
CA TYR A 347 21.77 -0.71 10.01
C TYR A 347 22.61 0.21 10.90
N THR A 348 22.75 1.48 10.53
CA THR A 348 23.46 2.49 11.34
C THR A 348 22.81 2.65 12.73
N ARG A 349 21.48 2.63 12.81
CA ARG A 349 20.77 2.67 14.08
C ARG A 349 21.05 1.41 14.91
N GLY A 350 21.01 0.24 14.30
CA GLY A 350 21.34 -1.04 14.94
C GLY A 350 22.72 -1.03 15.58
N CYS A 351 23.76 -0.65 14.83
CA CYS A 351 25.14 -0.54 15.35
C CYS A 351 25.32 0.48 16.48
N ARG A 352 24.44 1.48 16.61
CA ARG A 352 24.47 2.44 17.72
C ARG A 352 23.79 1.93 18.98
N ILE A 353 22.83 1.01 18.84
CA ILE A 353 21.99 0.52 19.94
C ILE A 353 22.53 -0.81 20.48
N ILE A 354 22.96 -1.71 19.59
CA ILE A 354 23.39 -3.07 19.90
C ILE A 354 24.89 -3.16 19.61
N THR A 355 25.68 -3.50 20.64
CA THR A 355 27.15 -3.41 20.63
C THR A 355 27.83 -4.32 19.60
N ASP A 356 27.24 -5.49 19.33
CA ASP A 356 27.74 -6.53 18.41
C ASP A 356 26.93 -6.59 17.10
N TYR A 357 26.07 -5.59 16.83
CA TYR A 357 25.17 -5.61 15.66
C TYR A 357 25.92 -5.67 14.32
N GLY A 358 27.10 -5.04 14.26
CA GLY A 358 27.95 -5.02 13.08
C GLY A 358 28.68 -6.33 12.81
N ASP A 359 28.73 -7.23 13.79
CA ASP A 359 29.54 -8.44 13.74
C ASP A 359 28.81 -9.63 13.09
N VAL A 360 27.49 -9.50 12.90
CA VAL A 360 26.58 -10.58 12.44
C VAL A 360 26.30 -10.52 10.93
N ARG A 361 27.15 -9.86 10.12
CA ARG A 361 26.93 -9.72 8.67
C ARG A 361 28.05 -10.26 7.80
#